data_AF-A0A7Z6UMI6-F1
#
_entry.id   AF-A0A7Z6UMI6-F1
#
_cell.length_a   1.000
_cell.length_b   1.000
_cell.length_c   1.000
_cell.angle_alpha   90.00
_cell.angle_beta   90.00
_cell.angle_gamma   90.00
#
_symmetry.space_group_name_H-M   'P 1'
#
loop_
_entity.id
_entity.type
_entity.pdbx_description
1 polymer ?
#
loop_
_entity_poly.entity_id
_entity_poly.type
_entity_poly.pdbx_seq_one_letter_code
_entity_poly.pdbx_strand_id
1 'polypeptide(L)'
;MNINGIPNQANTLQQTALIPGTKNGDPTEDAGLEKAIASEAKKTEENVFYEYQKEPWLLESINEHITNRLDYVAHKKIVDVLELALINVTYDSFRKDLQETHPDIASKKFGFTLNESASIKIIDYDNSLTENDTSVLTHAINGFREFKEQIQQHAKTVMTLVDHDHETFGGRYKLDISNFQDVIDYGRIMSTSVQKMQDEWIQQVQSNAEKRDFSYISLAV
;
A
#
# COMPACT_ATOMS: atom_id res chain seq x y z
N MET A 1 12.99 -0.23 52.98
CA MET A 1 13.36 1.20 52.77
C MET A 1 12.54 1.67 51.59
N ASN A 2 11.43 2.38 51.81
CA ASN A 2 11.26 3.81 52.09
C ASN A 2 11.29 4.69 50.81
N ILE A 3 10.06 4.96 50.35
CA ILE A 3 9.49 6.06 49.56
C ILE A 3 10.06 7.46 49.83
N ASN A 4 10.32 8.24 48.76
CA ASN A 4 9.80 9.61 48.48
C ASN A 4 10.73 10.44 47.57
N GLY A 5 10.12 11.17 46.61
CA GLY A 5 10.74 12.35 45.99
C GLY A 5 10.23 12.70 44.59
N ILE A 6 9.10 13.42 44.49
CA ILE A 6 8.79 14.32 43.35
C ILE A 6 9.01 15.76 43.85
N PRO A 7 9.38 16.73 42.99
CA PRO A 7 8.33 17.65 42.53
C PRO A 7 8.41 18.10 41.05
N ASN A 8 7.22 18.44 40.55
CA ASN A 8 6.88 19.18 39.32
C ASN A 8 7.68 20.46 39.10
N GLN A 9 7.88 20.84 37.83
CA GLN A 9 7.81 22.24 37.41
C GLN A 9 7.08 22.42 36.07
N ALA A 10 5.98 23.15 36.14
CA ALA A 10 5.34 23.86 35.04
C ALA A 10 5.93 25.28 34.96
N ASN A 11 6.11 25.83 33.75
CA ASN A 11 6.26 27.25 33.40
C ASN A 11 6.72 27.31 31.92
N THR A 12 6.31 28.19 31.01
CA THR A 12 5.30 29.26 30.93
C THR A 12 5.31 29.71 29.46
N LEU A 13 4.15 30.06 28.91
CA LEU A 13 3.99 30.74 27.62
C LEU A 13 4.66 32.12 27.66
N GLN A 14 5.38 32.51 26.60
CA GLN A 14 5.52 33.93 26.21
C GLN A 14 5.49 34.08 24.68
N GLN A 15 4.39 34.69 24.21
CA GLN A 15 4.32 35.41 22.94
C GLN A 15 5.06 36.74 23.08
N THR A 16 5.83 37.11 22.06
CA THR A 16 6.14 38.52 21.81
C THR A 16 6.16 38.75 20.31
N ALA A 17 5.12 39.43 19.81
CA ALA A 17 5.16 40.10 18.52
C ALA A 17 5.80 41.48 18.69
N LEU A 18 6.61 41.92 17.73
CA LEU A 18 6.84 43.34 17.38
C LEU A 18 7.59 43.43 16.04
N ILE A 19 6.89 44.00 15.05
CA ILE A 19 7.42 44.47 13.77
C ILE A 19 7.73 45.97 13.90
N PRO A 20 8.80 46.48 13.26
CA PRO A 20 8.73 47.79 12.64
C PRO A 20 9.11 47.78 11.14
N GLY A 21 8.49 48.69 10.35
CA GLY A 21 8.60 48.86 8.89
C GLY A 21 9.98 49.28 8.35
N THR A 22 10.24 49.58 7.07
CA THR A 22 9.42 50.19 6.01
C THR A 22 10.12 49.98 4.64
N LYS A 23 9.31 49.85 3.57
CA LYS A 23 9.50 50.01 2.11
C LYS A 23 10.91 50.20 1.49
N ASN A 24 11.17 49.46 0.40
CA ASN A 24 11.51 49.98 -0.94
C ASN A 24 11.44 48.84 -1.97
N GLY A 25 10.90 49.12 -3.17
CA GLY A 25 10.58 48.12 -4.20
C GLY A 25 11.73 47.80 -5.18
N ASP A 26 11.65 46.62 -5.79
CA ASP A 26 12.17 46.29 -7.14
C ASP A 26 11.54 44.95 -7.62
N PRO A 27 11.53 44.63 -8.92
CA PRO A 27 10.59 43.72 -9.57
C PRO A 27 10.97 42.26 -9.32
N THR A 28 10.31 41.61 -8.36
CA THR A 28 10.47 40.16 -8.15
C THR A 28 9.16 39.40 -8.03
N GLU A 29 8.02 40.02 -8.36
CA GLU A 29 6.73 39.31 -8.36
C GLU A 29 6.63 38.26 -9.48
N ASP A 30 7.30 38.46 -10.62
CA ASP A 30 7.22 37.52 -11.74
C ASP A 30 8.05 36.24 -11.49
N ALA A 31 9.22 36.37 -10.87
CA ALA A 31 10.02 35.21 -10.45
C ALA A 31 9.38 34.46 -9.28
N GLY A 32 8.57 35.14 -8.45
CA GLY A 32 7.78 34.54 -7.38
C GLY A 32 6.59 33.75 -7.91
N LEU A 33 5.89 34.28 -8.93
CA LEU A 33 4.82 33.59 -9.62
C LEU A 33 5.33 32.43 -10.47
N GLU A 34 6.40 32.59 -11.27
CA GLU A 34 6.96 31.46 -12.01
C GLU A 34 7.49 30.36 -11.09
N LYS A 35 8.03 30.70 -9.93
CA LYS A 35 8.49 29.72 -8.94
C LYS A 35 7.35 29.13 -8.12
N ALA A 36 6.27 29.87 -7.89
CA ALA A 36 5.03 29.38 -7.30
C ALA A 36 4.31 28.44 -8.26
N ILE A 37 4.16 28.82 -9.53
CA ILE A 37 3.61 28.03 -10.63
C ILE A 37 4.51 26.83 -10.93
N ALA A 38 5.83 26.95 -10.88
CA ALA A 38 6.75 25.80 -11.01
C ALA A 38 6.74 24.92 -9.76
N SER A 39 6.47 25.47 -8.56
CA SER A 39 6.29 24.70 -7.33
C SER A 39 4.91 24.04 -7.22
N GLU A 40 3.88 24.64 -7.81
CA GLU A 40 2.52 24.10 -7.95
C GLU A 40 2.44 23.08 -9.10
N ALA A 41 3.20 23.30 -10.19
CA ALA A 41 3.41 22.32 -11.26
C ALA A 41 4.26 21.12 -10.78
N LYS A 42 5.11 21.30 -9.78
CA LYS A 42 5.77 20.18 -9.07
C LYS A 42 4.89 19.51 -8.01
N LYS A 43 3.69 20.02 -7.76
CA LYS A 43 2.73 19.52 -6.78
C LYS A 43 1.47 18.94 -7.43
N THR A 44 1.55 18.66 -8.73
CA THR A 44 0.61 17.83 -9.50
C THR A 44 1.33 16.64 -10.10
N GLU A 45 2.29 16.05 -9.36
CA GLU A 45 2.39 14.60 -9.39
C GLU A 45 1.10 14.10 -8.73
N GLU A 46 0.07 13.80 -9.54
CA GLU A 46 -0.91 12.81 -9.10
C GLU A 46 -0.08 11.67 -8.50
N ASN A 47 -0.27 11.38 -7.22
CA ASN A 47 0.53 10.38 -6.52
C ASN A 47 0.15 9.01 -7.09
N VAL A 48 0.74 8.67 -8.24
CA VAL A 48 0.48 7.44 -8.97
C VAL A 48 0.90 6.31 -8.04
N PHE A 49 -0.07 5.51 -7.61
CA PHE A 49 0.17 4.46 -6.62
C PHE A 49 1.26 3.47 -7.08
N TYR A 50 1.23 3.12 -8.36
CA TYR A 50 2.16 2.24 -9.03
C TYR A 50 2.36 2.68 -10.48
N GLU A 51 3.61 2.78 -10.92
CA GLU A 51 3.97 3.08 -12.30
C GLU A 51 4.81 1.93 -12.86
N TYR A 52 4.41 1.42 -14.04
CA TYR A 52 5.18 0.41 -14.74
C TYR A 52 6.57 0.95 -15.10
N GLN A 53 7.61 0.20 -14.73
CA GLN A 53 8.97 0.47 -15.15
C GLN A 53 9.41 -0.62 -16.11
N LYS A 54 10.03 -0.25 -17.24
CA LYS A 54 10.45 -1.26 -18.23
C LYS A 54 11.56 -2.18 -17.69
N GLU A 55 12.50 -1.61 -16.95
CA GLU A 55 13.70 -2.28 -16.44
C GLU A 55 13.99 -1.82 -15.00
N PRO A 56 13.10 -2.10 -14.03
CA PRO A 56 13.22 -1.60 -12.65
C PRO A 56 14.50 -2.06 -11.96
N TRP A 57 15.08 -3.20 -12.37
CA TRP A 57 16.35 -3.70 -11.86
C TRP A 57 17.57 -2.83 -12.19
N LEU A 58 17.45 -1.87 -13.11
CA LEU A 58 18.50 -0.87 -13.39
C LEU A 58 18.31 0.42 -12.58
N LEU A 59 17.13 0.61 -11.98
CA LEU A 59 16.73 1.83 -11.29
C LEU A 59 16.72 1.64 -9.77
N GLU A 60 16.20 0.51 -9.31
CA GLU A 60 16.17 0.13 -7.92
C GLU A 60 17.54 -0.41 -7.51
N SER A 61 18.36 0.43 -6.87
CA SER A 61 19.64 0.03 -6.28
C SER A 61 19.44 -0.80 -4.99
N ILE A 62 18.68 -1.90 -5.08
CA ILE A 62 18.41 -2.82 -3.96
C ILE A 62 19.68 -3.56 -3.57
N ASN A 63 20.45 -3.99 -4.58
CA ASN A 63 21.68 -4.75 -4.43
C ASN A 63 22.51 -4.58 -5.72
N GLU A 64 23.80 -4.26 -5.59
CA GLU A 64 24.73 -4.08 -6.71
C GLU A 64 24.86 -5.32 -7.62
N HIS A 65 24.44 -6.50 -7.14
CA HIS A 65 24.46 -7.75 -7.90
C HIS A 65 23.18 -8.01 -8.71
N ILE A 66 22.07 -7.32 -8.43
CA ILE A 66 20.82 -7.48 -9.19
C ILE A 66 20.89 -6.56 -10.41
N THR A 67 21.23 -7.12 -11.57
CA THR A 67 21.46 -6.37 -12.81
C THR A 67 20.58 -6.84 -13.96
N ASN A 68 19.75 -7.87 -13.74
CA ASN A 68 18.88 -8.44 -14.75
C ASN A 68 17.50 -8.80 -14.17
N ARG A 69 16.53 -9.00 -15.06
CA ARG A 69 15.14 -9.31 -14.71
C ARG A 69 14.99 -10.57 -13.85
N LEU A 70 15.74 -11.64 -14.16
CA LEU A 70 15.56 -12.94 -13.49
C LEU A 70 15.93 -12.83 -12.01
N ASP A 71 17.08 -12.24 -11.70
CA ASP A 71 17.52 -12.05 -10.31
C ASP A 71 16.60 -11.07 -9.57
N TYR A 72 16.13 -10.03 -10.24
CA TYR A 72 15.18 -9.08 -9.65
C TYR A 72 13.84 -9.73 -9.32
N VAL A 73 13.27 -10.53 -10.24
CA VAL A 73 12.04 -11.28 -9.99
C VAL A 73 12.24 -12.30 -8.87
N ALA A 74 13.35 -13.02 -8.84
CA ALA A 74 13.67 -13.96 -7.77
C ALA A 74 13.74 -13.23 -6.41
N HIS A 75 14.37 -12.06 -6.36
CA HIS A 75 14.38 -11.22 -5.18
C HIS A 75 12.98 -10.76 -4.76
N LYS A 76 12.17 -10.26 -5.70
CA LYS A 76 10.78 -9.82 -5.41
C LYS A 76 9.89 -10.98 -4.94
N LYS A 77 10.08 -12.21 -5.42
CA LYS A 77 9.40 -13.41 -4.90
C LYS A 77 9.75 -13.70 -3.44
N ILE A 78 10.99 -13.44 -3.02
CA ILE A 78 11.39 -13.56 -1.61
C ILE A 78 10.72 -12.47 -0.78
N VAL A 79 10.72 -11.22 -1.29
CA VAL A 79 10.06 -10.08 -0.63
C VAL A 79 8.57 -10.33 -0.47
N ASP A 80 7.87 -10.81 -1.51
CA ASP A 80 6.45 -11.20 -1.49
C ASP A 80 6.13 -12.16 -0.34
N VAL A 81 6.91 -13.23 -0.18
CA VAL A 81 6.72 -14.20 0.92
C VAL A 81 6.91 -13.56 2.29
N LEU A 82 7.90 -12.68 2.45
CA LEU A 82 8.15 -11.98 3.72
C LEU A 82 7.05 -10.97 4.05
N GLU A 83 6.57 -10.23 3.05
CA GLU A 83 5.48 -9.28 3.18
C GLU A 83 4.17 -10.00 3.55
N LEU A 84 3.84 -11.11 2.89
CA LEU A 84 2.67 -11.94 3.22
C LEU A 84 2.73 -12.47 4.66
N ALA A 85 3.90 -12.95 5.10
CA ALA A 85 4.06 -13.43 6.47
C ALA A 85 3.84 -12.31 7.51
N LEU A 86 4.35 -11.11 7.24
CA LEU A 86 4.16 -9.94 8.10
C LEU A 86 2.69 -9.48 8.12
N ILE A 87 2.05 -9.42 6.95
CA ILE A 87 0.63 -9.10 6.80
C ILE A 87 -0.21 -10.11 7.59
N ASN A 88 0.08 -11.41 7.50
CA ASN A 88 -0.66 -12.44 8.23
C ASN A 88 -0.59 -12.25 9.76
N VAL A 89 0.60 -11.96 10.29
CA VAL A 89 0.77 -11.69 11.74
C VAL A 89 0.00 -10.43 12.18
N THR A 90 0.04 -9.38 11.37
CA THR A 90 -0.67 -8.12 11.66
C THR A 90 -2.18 -8.32 11.55
N TYR A 91 -2.65 -9.08 10.56
CA TYR A 91 -4.06 -9.42 10.37
C TYR A 91 -4.60 -10.29 11.51
N ASP A 92 -3.84 -11.27 11.99
CA ASP A 92 -4.18 -12.06 13.18
C ASP A 92 -4.34 -11.17 14.42
N SER A 93 -3.50 -10.14 14.55
CA SER A 93 -3.60 -9.15 15.63
C SER A 93 -4.85 -8.29 15.49
N PHE A 94 -5.15 -7.83 14.27
CA PHE A 94 -6.39 -7.10 13.96
C PHE A 94 -7.63 -7.95 14.28
N ARG A 95 -7.64 -9.23 13.89
CA ARG A 95 -8.78 -10.13 14.17
C ARG A 95 -9.01 -10.35 15.66
N LYS A 96 -7.95 -10.40 16.48
CA LYS A 96 -8.06 -10.48 17.94
C LYS A 96 -8.64 -9.19 18.52
N ASP A 97 -8.13 -8.03 18.12
CA ASP A 97 -8.63 -6.73 18.55
C ASP A 97 -10.11 -6.53 18.19
N LEU A 98 -10.49 -6.90 16.96
CA LEU A 98 -11.88 -6.87 16.50
C LEU A 98 -12.77 -7.82 17.32
N GLN A 99 -12.29 -9.01 17.67
CA GLN A 99 -13.03 -9.96 18.51
C GLN A 99 -13.27 -9.45 19.94
N GLU A 100 -12.34 -8.66 20.47
CA GLU A 100 -12.44 -8.05 21.81
C GLU A 100 -13.35 -6.81 21.82
N THR A 101 -13.30 -6.00 20.77
CA THR A 101 -14.01 -4.70 20.70
C THR A 101 -15.38 -4.77 20.02
N HIS A 102 -15.53 -5.63 19.02
CA HIS A 102 -16.73 -5.79 18.18
C HIS A 102 -17.00 -7.29 17.89
N PRO A 103 -17.28 -8.11 18.91
CA PRO A 103 -17.40 -9.58 18.77
C PRO A 103 -18.51 -10.02 17.80
N ASP A 104 -19.58 -9.24 17.68
CA ASP A 104 -20.68 -9.46 16.74
C ASP A 104 -20.22 -9.31 15.29
N ILE A 105 -19.41 -8.28 15.00
CA ILE A 105 -18.80 -8.07 13.67
C ILE A 105 -17.72 -9.13 13.40
N ALA A 106 -16.86 -9.43 14.38
CA ALA A 106 -15.76 -10.39 14.24
C ALA A 106 -16.21 -11.81 13.85
N SER A 107 -17.44 -12.17 14.24
CA SER A 107 -18.08 -13.47 13.93
C SER A 107 -18.55 -13.59 12.48
N LYS A 108 -18.65 -12.48 11.74
CA LYS A 108 -19.12 -12.44 10.35
C LYS A 108 -17.99 -12.75 9.37
N LYS A 109 -18.37 -13.20 8.17
CA LYS A 109 -17.42 -13.51 7.10
C LYS A 109 -17.23 -12.28 6.22
N PHE A 110 -16.00 -11.79 6.17
CA PHE A 110 -15.63 -10.70 5.28
C PHE A 110 -14.22 -10.90 4.73
N GLY A 111 -13.97 -10.33 3.57
CA GLY A 111 -12.66 -10.16 2.98
C GLY A 111 -12.25 -8.70 2.95
N PHE A 112 -11.11 -8.44 2.32
CA PHE A 112 -10.66 -7.08 2.10
C PHE A 112 -9.71 -7.00 0.92
N THR A 113 -9.66 -5.83 0.29
CA THR A 113 -8.82 -5.52 -0.87
C THR A 113 -8.41 -4.05 -0.83
N LEU A 114 -7.71 -3.56 -1.84
CA LEU A 114 -7.45 -2.13 -2.03
C LEU A 114 -8.42 -1.55 -3.07
N ASN A 115 -9.04 -0.42 -2.75
CA ASN A 115 -9.77 0.38 -3.74
C ASN A 115 -8.82 1.24 -4.59
N GLU A 116 -9.38 1.99 -5.55
CA GLU A 116 -8.62 2.85 -6.47
C GLU A 116 -7.79 3.94 -5.77
N SER A 117 -8.16 4.33 -4.55
CA SER A 117 -7.40 5.27 -3.71
C SER A 117 -6.36 4.56 -2.81
N ALA A 118 -6.08 3.29 -3.08
CA ALA A 118 -5.21 2.41 -2.30
C ALA A 118 -5.55 2.34 -0.80
N SER A 119 -6.82 2.55 -0.45
CA SER A 119 -7.31 2.30 0.91
C SER A 119 -7.93 0.91 1.00
N ILE A 120 -7.88 0.31 2.19
CA ILE A 120 -8.48 -1.01 2.41
C ILE A 120 -10.01 -0.88 2.28
N LYS A 121 -10.58 -1.68 1.40
CA LYS A 121 -12.02 -1.83 1.16
C LYS A 121 -12.46 -3.22 1.64
N ILE A 122 -13.56 -3.26 2.38
CA ILE A 122 -14.14 -4.51 2.87
C ILE A 122 -14.92 -5.20 1.74
N ILE A 123 -14.82 -6.53 1.70
CA ILE A 123 -15.62 -7.41 0.84
C ILE A 123 -16.63 -8.13 1.73
N ASP A 124 -17.91 -7.89 1.49
CA ASP A 124 -18.98 -8.66 2.13
C ASP A 124 -19.28 -9.90 1.28
N TYR A 125 -18.94 -11.09 1.78
CA TYR A 125 -19.06 -12.32 0.99
C TYR A 125 -20.49 -12.84 0.90
N ASP A 126 -21.29 -12.65 1.93
CA ASP A 126 -22.60 -13.27 2.08
C ASP A 126 -23.72 -12.24 2.34
N ASN A 127 -23.44 -10.96 2.13
CA ASN A 127 -24.33 -9.83 2.42
C ASN A 127 -24.77 -9.79 3.89
N SER A 128 -23.89 -10.21 4.81
CA SER A 128 -24.17 -10.27 6.24
C SER A 128 -23.75 -9.01 7.00
N LEU A 129 -22.97 -8.12 6.37
CA LEU A 129 -22.56 -6.85 6.95
C LEU A 129 -23.65 -5.80 6.73
N THR A 130 -24.04 -5.13 7.81
CA THR A 130 -24.83 -3.90 7.71
C THR A 130 -23.92 -2.75 7.29
N GLU A 131 -24.50 -1.63 6.83
CA GLU A 131 -23.73 -0.41 6.52
C GLU A 131 -22.87 0.05 7.71
N ASN A 132 -23.40 -0.08 8.93
CA ASN A 132 -22.67 0.23 10.15
C ASN A 132 -21.48 -0.73 10.35
N ASP A 133 -21.67 -2.03 10.14
CA ASP A 133 -20.58 -3.01 10.27
C ASP A 133 -19.47 -2.73 9.26
N THR A 134 -19.82 -2.45 8.01
CA THR A 134 -18.86 -2.08 6.95
C THR A 134 -18.12 -0.80 7.33
N SER A 135 -18.80 0.21 7.86
CA SER A 135 -18.18 1.46 8.32
C SER A 135 -17.19 1.23 9.47
N VAL A 136 -17.59 0.44 10.48
CA VAL A 136 -16.72 0.10 11.62
C VAL A 136 -15.49 -0.68 11.15
N LEU A 137 -15.68 -1.72 10.34
CA LEU A 137 -14.58 -2.52 9.78
C LEU A 137 -13.63 -1.67 8.95
N THR A 138 -14.17 -0.84 8.06
CA THR A 138 -13.37 0.03 7.18
C THR A 138 -12.52 1.00 8.01
N HIS A 139 -13.11 1.64 9.02
CA HIS A 139 -12.38 2.54 9.91
C HIS A 139 -11.30 1.81 10.72
N ALA A 140 -11.68 0.68 11.35
CA ALA A 140 -10.77 -0.08 12.20
C ALA A 140 -9.57 -0.62 11.43
N ILE A 141 -9.78 -1.27 10.28
CA ILE A 141 -8.70 -1.93 9.53
C ILE A 141 -7.74 -0.92 8.87
N ASN A 142 -8.24 0.23 8.39
CA ASN A 142 -7.40 1.28 7.78
C ASN A 142 -6.59 2.07 8.82
N GLY A 143 -7.04 2.08 10.08
CA GLY A 143 -6.35 2.72 11.20
C GLY A 143 -5.50 1.75 12.04
N PHE A 144 -5.48 0.45 11.72
CA PHE A 144 -4.82 -0.54 12.54
C PHE A 144 -3.32 -0.60 12.27
N ARG A 145 -2.53 0.05 13.14
CA ARG A 145 -1.06 0.07 13.08
C ARG A 145 -0.58 0.48 11.67
N GLU A 146 0.35 -0.29 11.09
CA GLU A 146 0.89 -0.10 9.74
C GLU A 146 0.23 -1.06 8.72
N PHE A 147 -0.93 -1.66 9.04
CA PHE A 147 -1.49 -2.73 8.22
C PHE A 147 -1.83 -2.27 6.80
N LYS A 148 -2.36 -1.06 6.66
CA LYS A 148 -2.65 -0.47 5.36
C LYS A 148 -1.38 -0.26 4.55
N GLU A 149 -0.32 0.28 5.16
CA GLU A 149 0.97 0.49 4.51
C GLU A 149 1.60 -0.83 4.07
N GLN A 150 1.49 -1.89 4.88
CA GLN A 150 1.94 -3.25 4.51
C GLN A 150 1.17 -3.81 3.30
N ILE A 151 -0.15 -3.67 3.28
CA ILE A 151 -0.99 -4.10 2.15
C ILE A 151 -0.69 -3.30 0.89
N GLN A 152 -0.48 -1.99 1.02
CA GLN A 152 -0.08 -1.11 -0.09
C GLN A 152 1.28 -1.52 -0.66
N GLN A 153 2.25 -1.80 0.20
CA GLN A 153 3.58 -2.24 -0.21
C GLN A 153 3.51 -3.58 -0.95
N HIS A 154 2.81 -4.57 -0.39
CA HIS A 154 2.61 -5.86 -1.04
C HIS A 154 1.84 -5.76 -2.36
N ALA A 155 0.83 -4.89 -2.46
CA ALA A 155 0.13 -4.66 -3.72
C ALA A 155 1.08 -4.17 -4.83
N LYS A 156 2.06 -3.31 -4.50
CA LYS A 156 3.09 -2.89 -5.47
C LYS A 156 4.03 -4.04 -5.84
N THR A 157 4.39 -4.90 -4.89
CA THR A 157 5.16 -6.13 -5.15
C THR A 157 4.40 -7.05 -6.10
N VAL A 158 3.10 -7.27 -5.87
CA VAL A 158 2.22 -8.06 -6.74
C VAL A 158 2.15 -7.46 -8.15
N MET A 159 1.89 -6.15 -8.29
CA MET A 159 1.85 -5.48 -9.60
C MET A 159 3.20 -5.63 -10.34
N THR A 160 4.31 -5.44 -9.64
CA THR A 160 5.67 -5.63 -10.18
C THR A 160 5.91 -7.06 -10.66
N LEU A 161 5.47 -8.06 -9.89
CA LEU A 161 5.59 -9.47 -10.27
C LEU A 161 4.71 -9.80 -11.48
N VAL A 162 3.47 -9.30 -11.53
CA VAL A 162 2.60 -9.47 -12.71
C VAL A 162 3.25 -8.89 -13.98
N ASP A 163 3.94 -7.77 -13.86
CA ASP A 163 4.61 -7.11 -14.98
C ASP A 163 5.89 -7.81 -15.45
N HIS A 164 6.65 -8.44 -14.55
CA HIS A 164 8.01 -8.89 -14.85
C HIS A 164 8.26 -10.39 -14.68
N ASP A 165 7.44 -11.10 -13.92
CA ASP A 165 7.52 -12.56 -13.80
C ASP A 165 6.86 -13.24 -15.01
N HIS A 166 7.57 -13.18 -16.13
CA HIS A 166 7.11 -13.77 -17.39
C HIS A 166 7.00 -15.30 -17.33
N GLU A 167 7.68 -15.96 -16.38
CA GLU A 167 7.56 -17.41 -16.21
C GLU A 167 6.17 -17.79 -15.71
N THR A 168 5.66 -17.05 -14.71
CA THR A 168 4.32 -17.29 -14.14
C THR A 168 3.21 -16.67 -15.00
N PHE A 169 3.39 -15.43 -15.45
CA PHE A 169 2.31 -14.63 -16.04
C PHE A 169 2.41 -14.50 -17.57
N GLY A 170 3.55 -14.82 -18.17
CA GLY A 170 3.76 -14.69 -19.63
C GLY A 170 3.58 -13.28 -20.17
N GLY A 171 3.65 -12.25 -19.31
CA GLY A 171 3.43 -10.85 -19.67
C GLY A 171 2.04 -10.55 -20.22
N ARG A 172 1.03 -11.39 -19.93
CA ARG A 172 -0.30 -11.36 -20.56
C ARG A 172 -1.41 -10.83 -19.67
N TYR A 173 -1.13 -10.47 -18.42
CA TYR A 173 -2.13 -9.96 -17.49
C TYR A 173 -1.90 -8.47 -17.23
N LYS A 174 -2.98 -7.74 -16.96
CA LYS A 174 -2.93 -6.35 -16.53
C LYS A 174 -3.48 -6.26 -15.11
N LEU A 175 -2.67 -5.76 -14.19
CA LEU A 175 -3.07 -5.49 -12.82
C LEU A 175 -2.51 -4.12 -12.42
N ASP A 176 -3.39 -3.21 -12.03
CA ASP A 176 -3.06 -1.90 -11.50
C ASP A 176 -4.07 -1.53 -10.42
N ILE A 177 -3.92 -0.36 -9.79
CA ILE A 177 -4.80 0.00 -8.66
C ILE A 177 -6.27 0.19 -9.08
N SER A 178 -6.55 0.45 -10.36
CA SER A 178 -7.91 0.68 -10.85
C SER A 178 -8.74 -0.61 -10.88
N ASN A 179 -8.10 -1.77 -11.14
CA ASN A 179 -8.76 -3.08 -11.18
C ASN A 179 -8.39 -4.01 -10.01
N PHE A 180 -7.50 -3.57 -9.11
CA PHE A 180 -7.02 -4.41 -8.01
C PHE A 180 -8.13 -4.98 -7.14
N GLN A 181 -9.16 -4.18 -6.85
CA GLN A 181 -10.31 -4.57 -6.03
C GLN A 181 -11.13 -5.73 -6.61
N ASP A 182 -11.11 -5.89 -7.93
CA ASP A 182 -11.87 -6.93 -8.63
C ASP A 182 -11.05 -8.20 -8.84
N VAL A 183 -9.74 -8.11 -8.65
CA VAL A 183 -8.80 -9.21 -8.88
C VAL A 183 -8.37 -9.85 -7.56
N ILE A 184 -7.93 -9.05 -6.60
CA ILE A 184 -7.26 -9.52 -5.38
C ILE A 184 -8.19 -9.43 -4.17
N ASP A 185 -8.26 -10.53 -3.43
CA ASP A 185 -8.96 -10.69 -2.17
C ASP A 185 -7.98 -11.20 -1.11
N TYR A 186 -7.48 -10.28 -0.28
CA TYR A 186 -6.58 -10.62 0.82
C TYR A 186 -7.25 -11.44 1.91
N GLY A 187 -8.58 -11.35 2.06
CA GLY A 187 -9.30 -12.20 3.01
C GLY A 187 -9.16 -13.67 2.66
N ARG A 188 -9.23 -14.00 1.36
CA ARG A 188 -8.96 -15.37 0.86
C ARG A 188 -7.51 -15.75 1.03
N ILE A 189 -6.56 -14.88 0.67
CA ILE A 189 -5.12 -15.14 0.84
C ILE A 189 -4.82 -15.50 2.31
N MET A 190 -5.27 -14.67 3.25
CA MET A 190 -5.06 -14.87 4.69
C MET A 190 -5.81 -16.08 5.26
N SER A 191 -6.80 -16.62 4.56
CA SER A 191 -7.50 -17.85 4.95
C SER A 191 -6.75 -19.13 4.59
N THR A 192 -5.68 -19.03 3.80
CA THR A 192 -4.82 -20.16 3.42
C THR A 192 -3.67 -20.36 4.41
N SER A 193 -2.97 -21.49 4.31
CA SER A 193 -1.69 -21.66 5.02
C SER A 193 -0.63 -20.72 4.45
N VAL A 194 0.30 -20.24 5.29
CA VAL A 194 1.41 -19.35 4.86
C VAL A 194 2.13 -19.85 3.60
N GLN A 195 2.35 -21.16 3.46
CA GLN A 195 3.02 -21.75 2.30
C GLN A 195 2.23 -21.66 0.98
N LYS A 196 0.92 -21.33 1.03
CA LYS A 196 0.01 -21.27 -0.11
C LYS A 196 -0.47 -19.86 -0.44
N MET A 197 -0.12 -18.86 0.37
CA MET A 197 -0.59 -17.48 0.17
C MET A 197 -0.13 -16.91 -1.17
N GLN A 198 1.12 -17.20 -1.56
CA GLN A 198 1.64 -16.78 -2.88
C GLN A 198 0.84 -17.44 -4.01
N ASP A 199 0.64 -18.76 -3.96
CA ASP A 199 -0.14 -19.48 -4.96
C ASP A 199 -1.57 -18.94 -5.07
N GLU A 200 -2.20 -18.60 -3.95
CA GLU A 200 -3.56 -18.08 -3.90
C GLU A 200 -3.69 -16.75 -4.65
N TRP A 201 -2.82 -15.77 -4.40
CA TRP A 201 -2.90 -14.50 -5.12
C TRP A 201 -2.55 -14.65 -6.61
N ILE A 202 -1.61 -15.55 -6.95
CA ILE A 202 -1.30 -15.89 -8.34
C ILE A 202 -2.55 -16.43 -9.05
N GLN A 203 -3.28 -17.36 -8.41
CA GLN A 203 -4.50 -17.92 -8.97
C GLN A 203 -5.59 -16.87 -9.15
N GLN A 204 -5.72 -15.93 -8.22
CA GLN A 204 -6.67 -14.82 -8.32
C GLN A 204 -6.35 -13.93 -9.53
N VAL A 205 -5.08 -13.57 -9.76
CA VAL A 205 -4.67 -12.85 -10.98
C VAL A 205 -4.99 -13.64 -12.23
N GLN A 206 -4.62 -14.92 -12.27
CA GLN A 206 -4.80 -15.75 -13.46
C GLN A 206 -6.28 -15.96 -13.83
N SER A 207 -7.17 -15.91 -12.83
CA SER A 207 -8.62 -16.13 -12.97
C SER A 207 -9.39 -14.84 -13.27
N ASN A 208 -9.01 -13.73 -12.63
CA ASN A 208 -9.83 -12.53 -12.56
C ASN A 208 -9.25 -11.34 -13.35
N ALA A 209 -7.93 -11.26 -13.52
CA ALA A 209 -7.31 -10.11 -14.18
C ALA A 209 -7.57 -10.12 -15.69
N GLU A 210 -7.75 -8.91 -16.23
CA GLU A 210 -7.84 -8.71 -17.67
C GLU A 210 -6.56 -9.19 -18.36
N LYS A 211 -6.73 -9.84 -19.51
CA LYS A 211 -5.61 -10.22 -20.37
C LYS A 211 -5.23 -9.05 -21.27
N ARG A 212 -3.94 -8.83 -21.45
CA ARG A 212 -3.42 -7.88 -22.44
C ARG A 212 -3.72 -8.40 -23.84
N ASP A 213 -4.14 -7.49 -24.73
CA ASP A 213 -4.41 -7.79 -26.13
C ASP A 213 -3.16 -8.28 -26.89
N PHE A 214 -1.97 -8.02 -26.35
CA PHE A 214 -0.70 -8.51 -26.88
C PHE A 214 0.05 -9.29 -25.78
N SER A 215 0.38 -10.54 -26.05
CA SER A 215 1.36 -11.29 -25.25
C SER A 215 2.75 -10.91 -25.73
N TYR A 216 3.67 -10.59 -24.81
CA TYR A 216 5.10 -10.54 -25.11
C TYR A 216 5.60 -11.97 -25.32
N ILE A 217 5.25 -12.58 -26.46
CA ILE A 217 5.88 -13.82 -26.90
C ILE A 217 7.33 -13.44 -27.20
N SER A 218 8.22 -13.73 -26.26
CA SER A 218 9.67 -13.73 -26.53
C SER A 218 9.93 -14.80 -27.59
N LEU A 219 9.95 -14.39 -28.85
CA LEU A 219 10.68 -15.10 -29.88
C LEU A 219 12.17 -14.83 -29.65
N ALA A 220 12.83 -15.70 -28.89
CA ALA A 220 14.27 -15.83 -28.95
C ALA A 220 14.65 -17.30 -28.73
N VAL A 221 15.12 -17.88 -29.83
CA VAL A 221 15.78 -19.19 -30.01
C VAL A 221 17.17 -19.16 -29.37
#